data_AF-A0A818LGV9-F1
#
_entry.id   AF-A0A818LGV9-F1
#
_cell.length_a   1.000
_cell.length_b   1.000
_cell.length_c   1.000
_cell.angle_alpha   90.00
_cell.angle_beta   90.00
_cell.angle_gamma   90.00
#
_symmetry.space_group_name_H-M   'P 1'
#
loop_
_entity.id
_entity.type
_entity.pdbx_description
1 polymer ?
#
loop_
_entity_poly.entity_id
_entity_poly.type
_entity_poly.pdbx_seq_one_letter_code
_entity_poly.pdbx_strand_id
1 'polypeptide(L)'
;MTWNPRKTDNDDVRLSDSANEEVKNPGEEDQETREQLYQDLDAEIILQNRQRSSSTKNVIGVSSEPYLDLIFNPFNKRQWNYLSLDHLLDYLIIRVTDKGNNFYIDSVGEFEQKAGKFFSDTNAFIELSYNPFNEILNKVIQLLNTLRGKDLIRKWQYEQMMPDRTKCELAHLYFNPKTHKDGIPVRPIESTIHAANTKISKFLDKILRLIFDDKCKNTTIIDGASLIIELSKYNNKGLLKPATLLCTFDIRNLYIMLPQEQALNSLMKFLSAYG
;
A
#
# COMPACT_ATOMS: atom_id res chain seq x y z
N MET A 1 8.01 -17.31 -20.50
CA MET A 1 7.53 -17.55 -21.88
C MET A 1 6.51 -18.68 -21.81
N THR A 2 5.26 -18.56 -22.23
CA THR A 2 4.67 -17.79 -23.33
C THR A 2 3.27 -17.27 -22.98
N TRP A 3 2.95 -16.09 -23.51
CA TRP A 3 1.62 -15.48 -23.61
C TRP A 3 0.82 -16.15 -24.74
N ASN A 4 -0.47 -16.46 -24.54
CA ASN A 4 -1.38 -16.98 -25.58
C ASN A 4 -2.75 -16.28 -25.46
N PRO A 5 -3.16 -15.42 -26.42
CA PRO A 5 -4.49 -14.83 -26.45
C PRO A 5 -5.50 -15.85 -26.99
N ARG A 6 -6.62 -15.99 -26.28
CA ARG A 6 -7.67 -17.00 -26.52
C ARG A 6 -8.15 -16.99 -27.97
N LYS A 7 -8.11 -18.16 -28.61
CA LYS A 7 -8.91 -18.51 -29.78
C LYS A 7 -10.39 -18.43 -29.42
N THR A 8 -11.17 -17.79 -30.28
CA THR A 8 -12.63 -17.85 -30.31
C THR A 8 -13.05 -19.10 -31.08
N ASP A 9 -13.57 -20.11 -30.40
CA ASP A 9 -14.34 -21.17 -31.04
C ASP A 9 -15.80 -20.72 -31.09
N ASN A 10 -16.25 -20.44 -32.32
CA ASN A 10 -17.66 -20.30 -32.67
C ASN A 10 -18.22 -21.70 -32.91
N ASP A 11 -19.22 -22.09 -32.12
CA ASP A 11 -20.26 -23.06 -32.51
C ASP A 11 -21.46 -22.85 -31.58
N ASP A 12 -22.55 -22.27 -32.10
CA ASP A 12 -23.82 -23.02 -32.24
C ASP A 12 -24.98 -22.12 -32.73
N VAL A 13 -25.58 -22.58 -33.83
CA VAL A 13 -27.02 -22.74 -34.12
C VAL A 13 -28.01 -21.58 -33.89
N ARG A 14 -28.67 -21.26 -35.02
CA ARG A 14 -29.89 -20.45 -35.27
C ARG A 14 -31.01 -20.56 -34.21
N LEU A 15 -31.76 -19.46 -34.05
CA LEU A 15 -33.25 -19.31 -34.02
C LEU A 15 -33.59 -17.80 -33.79
N SER A 16 -33.97 -17.04 -34.82
CA SER A 16 -35.33 -16.61 -35.24
C SER A 16 -36.00 -15.46 -34.44
N ASP A 17 -36.20 -14.35 -35.17
CA ASP A 17 -37.38 -13.47 -35.26
C ASP A 17 -37.77 -12.42 -34.19
N SER A 18 -37.63 -11.15 -34.64
CA SER A 18 -38.61 -10.04 -34.64
C SER A 18 -38.95 -9.28 -33.35
N ALA A 19 -38.60 -7.98 -33.30
CA ALA A 19 -39.53 -6.85 -33.51
C ALA A 19 -38.79 -5.50 -33.38
N ASN A 20 -39.13 -4.55 -34.26
CA ASN A 20 -38.57 -3.19 -34.36
C ASN A 20 -38.98 -2.28 -33.20
N GLU A 21 -38.03 -1.54 -32.63
CA GLU A 21 -38.27 -0.23 -32.00
C GLU A 21 -37.21 0.78 -32.47
N GLU A 22 -37.66 2.02 -32.67
CA GLU A 22 -36.94 3.14 -33.30
C GLU A 22 -35.61 3.48 -32.59
N VAL A 23 -34.54 3.57 -33.38
CA VAL A 23 -33.20 3.97 -32.90
C VAL A 23 -33.13 5.50 -32.80
N LYS A 24 -33.07 6.04 -31.58
CA LYS A 24 -32.51 7.38 -31.33
C LYS A 24 -30.98 7.30 -31.34
N ASN A 25 -30.34 8.30 -31.96
CA ASN A 25 -28.88 8.36 -32.05
C ASN A 25 -28.23 8.49 -30.65
N PRO A 26 -27.19 7.70 -30.31
CA PRO A 26 -26.70 7.57 -28.92
C PRO A 26 -25.79 8.72 -28.44
N GLY A 27 -25.66 9.80 -29.21
CA GLY A 27 -24.61 10.82 -29.02
C GLY A 27 -25.03 12.06 -28.24
N GLU A 28 -26.33 12.39 -28.16
CA GLU A 28 -26.79 13.67 -27.59
C GLU A 28 -27.34 13.55 -26.16
N GLU A 29 -27.87 12.40 -25.75
CA GLU A 29 -28.33 12.16 -24.36
C GLU A 29 -27.18 12.00 -23.34
N ASP A 30 -25.96 11.72 -23.81
CA ASP A 30 -24.81 11.43 -22.94
C ASP A 30 -24.13 12.71 -22.39
N GLN A 31 -24.22 13.84 -23.08
CA GLN A 31 -23.46 15.04 -22.72
C GLN A 31 -24.16 15.91 -21.66
N GLU A 32 -25.48 16.02 -21.73
CA GLU A 32 -26.31 16.77 -20.78
C GLU A 32 -26.37 16.07 -19.40
N THR A 33 -26.43 14.73 -19.41
CA THR A 33 -26.40 13.90 -18.20
C THR A 33 -25.04 13.97 -17.48
N ARG A 34 -23.95 14.20 -18.21
CA ARG A 34 -22.57 14.33 -17.67
C ARG A 34 -22.37 15.67 -16.96
N GLU A 35 -22.88 16.76 -17.49
CA GLU A 35 -22.75 18.09 -16.88
C GLU A 35 -23.58 18.21 -15.58
N GLN A 36 -24.76 17.58 -15.53
CA GLN A 36 -25.58 17.51 -14.31
C GLN A 36 -24.87 16.72 -13.20
N LEU A 37 -24.18 15.63 -13.53
CA LEU A 37 -23.52 14.76 -12.55
C LEU A 37 -22.32 15.43 -11.85
N TYR A 38 -21.64 16.35 -12.53
CA TYR A 38 -20.54 17.12 -11.95
C TYR A 38 -21.00 18.18 -10.94
N GLN A 39 -22.27 18.63 -11.03
CA GLN A 39 -22.84 19.63 -10.12
C GLN A 39 -23.32 19.01 -8.80
N ASP A 40 -23.65 17.71 -8.78
CA ASP A 40 -24.28 17.03 -7.63
C ASP A 40 -23.30 16.39 -6.62
N LEU A 41 -21.98 16.48 -6.86
CA LEU A 41 -20.95 15.95 -5.95
C LEU A 41 -20.68 16.92 -4.80
N ASP A 42 -21.64 17.01 -3.89
CA ASP A 42 -21.58 17.84 -2.69
C ASP A 42 -20.57 17.30 -1.66
N ALA A 43 -19.77 18.20 -1.10
CA ALA A 43 -18.45 17.90 -0.51
C ALA A 43 -18.44 17.38 0.94
N GLU A 44 -19.58 17.01 1.56
CA GLU A 44 -19.68 17.05 3.03
C GLU A 44 -19.97 15.74 3.80
N ILE A 45 -20.01 14.54 3.19
CA ILE A 45 -20.50 13.35 3.93
C ILE A 45 -19.50 12.18 3.86
N ILE A 46 -18.66 12.07 4.90
CA ILE A 46 -17.67 10.98 5.10
C ILE A 46 -17.92 10.36 6.48
N LEU A 47 -18.18 9.03 6.62
CA LEU A 47 -17.92 8.26 7.88
C LEU A 47 -18.20 6.71 7.88
N GLN A 48 -17.21 5.84 7.51
CA GLN A 48 -17.02 4.38 7.82
C GLN A 48 -17.79 3.13 7.23
N ASN A 49 -17.16 2.32 6.33
CA ASN A 49 -16.89 0.85 6.43
C ASN A 49 -16.05 0.21 5.27
N ARG A 50 -15.25 -0.82 5.62
CA ARG A 50 -14.32 -1.67 4.80
C ARG A 50 -14.95 -2.97 4.27
N GLN A 51 -14.48 -3.50 3.13
CA GLN A 51 -14.68 -4.92 2.73
C GLN A 51 -13.37 -5.63 2.32
N ARG A 52 -13.31 -6.93 2.62
CA ARG A 52 -12.21 -7.88 2.34
C ARG A 52 -12.39 -8.51 0.95
N SER A 53 -11.37 -8.47 0.11
CA SER A 53 -11.30 -9.27 -1.13
C SER A 53 -10.86 -10.69 -0.79
N SER A 54 -11.55 -11.71 -1.33
CA SER A 54 -11.24 -13.13 -1.14
C SER A 54 -10.20 -13.66 -2.15
N SER A 55 -9.88 -12.85 -3.16
CA SER A 55 -8.97 -13.14 -4.29
C SER A 55 -7.49 -13.07 -3.92
N THR A 56 -7.15 -12.42 -2.80
CA THR A 56 -5.80 -12.01 -2.40
C THR A 56 -4.92 -13.13 -1.83
N LYS A 57 -5.46 -14.32 -1.60
CA LYS A 57 -4.74 -15.37 -0.85
C LYS A 57 -3.51 -15.94 -1.58
N ASN A 58 -3.43 -15.85 -2.91
CA ASN A 58 -2.53 -16.70 -3.70
C ASN A 58 -1.74 -16.04 -4.85
N VAL A 59 -1.65 -14.72 -4.97
CA VAL A 59 -0.90 -14.08 -6.07
C VAL A 59 -0.13 -12.86 -5.57
N ILE A 60 1.15 -12.73 -5.98
CA ILE A 60 1.85 -11.43 -5.97
C ILE A 60 1.33 -10.69 -7.20
N GLY A 61 0.21 -9.98 -7.03
CA GLY A 61 -0.29 -9.07 -8.04
C GLY A 61 0.08 -7.64 -7.66
N VAL A 62 0.48 -6.84 -8.63
CA VAL A 62 0.14 -5.42 -8.58
C VAL A 62 -1.39 -5.40 -8.55
N SER A 63 -1.97 -5.03 -7.41
CA SER A 63 -3.43 -5.05 -7.27
C SER A 63 -4.02 -4.00 -8.22
N SER A 64 -4.73 -4.47 -9.26
CA SER A 64 -5.66 -3.64 -10.04
C SER A 64 -6.78 -3.13 -9.15
N GLU A 65 -7.20 -3.96 -8.19
CA GLU A 65 -8.25 -3.64 -7.23
C GLU A 65 -7.84 -2.41 -6.41
N PRO A 66 -8.68 -1.37 -6.38
CA PRO A 66 -8.48 -0.27 -5.49
C PRO A 66 -8.66 -0.82 -4.08
N TYR A 67 -7.58 -0.92 -3.30
CA TYR A 67 -7.72 -0.46 -1.93
C TYR A 67 -7.95 1.06 -2.02
N LEU A 68 -9.20 1.44 -2.34
CA LEU A 68 -9.81 2.59 -1.73
C LEU A 68 -9.83 2.22 -0.25
N ASP A 69 -8.70 2.37 0.44
CA ASP A 69 -8.60 2.36 1.89
C ASP A 69 -9.21 3.68 2.40
N LEU A 70 -10.36 4.02 1.82
CA LEU A 70 -11.29 4.96 2.37
C LEU A 70 -12.00 4.20 3.45
N ILE A 71 -12.00 4.81 4.62
CA ILE A 71 -12.72 4.28 5.74
C ILE A 71 -14.20 4.06 5.35
N PHE A 72 -14.78 4.75 4.33
CA PHE A 72 -16.05 4.44 3.62
C PHE A 72 -15.96 4.61 2.10
N ASN A 73 -16.73 3.85 1.32
CA ASN A 73 -16.97 4.09 -0.10
C ASN A 73 -17.74 5.42 -0.31
N PRO A 74 -17.21 6.42 -1.05
CA PRO A 74 -17.85 7.72 -1.26
C PRO A 74 -18.96 7.65 -2.31
N PHE A 75 -19.17 6.49 -2.92
CA PHE A 75 -20.15 6.27 -3.96
C PHE A 75 -21.31 5.44 -3.41
N ASN A 76 -22.54 5.91 -3.61
CA ASN A 76 -23.73 5.11 -3.33
C ASN A 76 -23.79 3.88 -4.24
N LYS A 77 -24.64 2.88 -3.94
CA LYS A 77 -24.72 1.63 -4.73
C LYS A 77 -24.93 1.87 -6.24
N ARG A 78 -25.62 2.96 -6.63
CA ARG A 78 -25.84 3.34 -8.03
C ARG A 78 -24.61 3.99 -8.64
N GLN A 79 -23.94 4.91 -7.94
CA GLN A 79 -22.68 5.56 -8.38
C GLN A 79 -21.52 4.57 -8.41
N TRP A 80 -21.46 3.67 -7.43
CA TRP A 80 -20.51 2.56 -7.40
C TRP A 80 -20.81 1.62 -8.56
N ASN A 81 -22.07 1.21 -8.76
CA ASN A 81 -22.42 0.44 -9.95
C ASN A 81 -22.11 1.21 -11.25
N TYR A 82 -22.17 2.54 -11.29
CA TYR A 82 -21.85 3.31 -12.49
C TYR A 82 -20.34 3.39 -12.78
N LEU A 83 -19.53 3.51 -11.73
CA LEU A 83 -18.07 3.42 -11.82
C LEU A 83 -17.62 1.98 -12.06
N SER A 84 -18.26 1.01 -11.40
CA SER A 84 -18.00 -0.42 -11.49
C SER A 84 -18.77 -1.14 -12.59
N LEU A 85 -19.54 -0.42 -13.41
CA LEU A 85 -20.08 -0.94 -14.66
C LEU A 85 -18.87 -0.92 -15.60
N ASP A 86 -18.27 -2.10 -15.72
CA ASP A 86 -17.06 -2.56 -16.41
C ASP A 86 -16.53 -1.76 -17.63
N HIS A 87 -17.23 -0.78 -18.18
CA HIS A 87 -16.77 0.01 -19.32
C HIS A 87 -15.92 1.25 -18.98
N LEU A 88 -16.03 1.84 -17.78
CA LEU A 88 -15.25 3.04 -17.40
C LEU A 88 -13.97 2.72 -16.60
N LEU A 89 -13.98 1.68 -15.76
CA LEU A 89 -12.81 1.27 -14.95
C LEU A 89 -11.77 0.46 -15.73
N ASP A 90 -12.12 -0.14 -16.86
CA ASP A 90 -11.14 -0.79 -17.74
C ASP A 90 -10.07 0.20 -18.24
N TYR A 91 -10.43 1.49 -18.30
CA TYR A 91 -9.57 2.54 -18.82
C TYR A 91 -9.12 3.56 -17.78
N LEU A 92 -9.78 3.65 -16.62
CA LEU A 92 -9.49 4.65 -15.58
C LEU A 92 -9.11 4.02 -14.24
N ILE A 93 -8.17 4.66 -13.54
CA ILE A 93 -7.75 4.30 -12.21
C ILE A 93 -8.00 5.44 -11.22
N ILE A 94 -8.53 5.09 -10.04
CA ILE A 94 -8.72 6.00 -8.92
C ILE A 94 -7.82 5.54 -7.76
N ARG A 95 -7.00 6.45 -7.21
CA ARG A 95 -6.09 6.19 -6.07
C ARG A 95 -6.07 7.34 -5.08
N VAL A 96 -5.82 7.03 -3.82
CA VAL A 96 -5.50 8.04 -2.80
C VAL A 96 -4.09 8.55 -3.05
N THR A 97 -3.89 9.87 -2.93
CA THR A 97 -2.58 10.49 -3.11
C THR A 97 -1.67 10.22 -1.91
N ASP A 98 -0.36 10.24 -2.16
CA ASP A 98 0.67 10.07 -1.14
C ASP A 98 0.63 11.13 -0.03
N LYS A 99 0.16 12.33 -0.37
CA LYS A 99 0.01 13.47 0.54
C LYS A 99 -1.24 14.27 0.18
N GLY A 100 -1.80 14.96 1.17
CA GLY A 100 -2.87 15.93 0.96
C GLY A 100 -4.29 15.38 0.98
N ASN A 101 -4.48 14.09 1.33
CA ASN A 101 -5.80 13.45 1.44
C ASN A 101 -6.72 13.66 0.22
N ASN A 102 -6.14 13.68 -0.98
CA ASN A 102 -6.86 13.89 -2.23
C ASN A 102 -6.96 12.59 -3.03
N PHE A 103 -7.81 12.61 -4.06
CA PHE A 103 -7.88 11.56 -5.07
C PHE A 103 -7.07 11.91 -6.30
N TYR A 104 -6.50 10.88 -6.90
CA TYR A 104 -5.88 10.90 -8.21
C TYR A 104 -6.70 10.04 -9.14
N ILE A 105 -7.03 10.59 -10.30
CA ILE A 105 -7.76 9.93 -11.38
C ILE A 105 -6.90 10.05 -12.65
N ASP A 106 -6.65 8.94 -13.32
CA ASP A 106 -5.89 8.89 -14.57
C ASP A 106 -6.28 7.64 -15.36
N SER A 107 -5.71 7.44 -16.54
CA SER A 107 -5.87 6.19 -17.28
C SER A 107 -5.08 5.04 -16.64
N VAL A 108 -5.57 3.82 -16.81
CA VAL A 108 -4.88 2.59 -16.39
C VAL A 108 -3.51 2.50 -17.06
N GLY A 109 -3.43 2.74 -18.38
CA GLY A 109 -2.17 2.65 -19.13
C GLY A 109 -1.10 3.63 -18.66
N GLU A 110 -1.44 4.88 -18.34
CA GLU A 110 -0.50 5.85 -17.79
C GLU A 110 -0.01 5.46 -16.39
N PHE A 111 -0.91 4.91 -15.57
CA PHE A 111 -0.53 4.46 -14.24
C PHE A 111 0.37 3.22 -14.27
N GLU A 112 0.08 2.27 -15.15
CA GLU A 112 0.93 1.08 -15.36
C GLU A 112 2.31 1.47 -15.90
N GLN A 113 2.40 2.46 -16.80
CA GLN A 113 3.69 3.00 -17.24
C GLN A 113 4.48 3.63 -16.09
N LYS A 114 3.82 4.37 -15.18
CA LYS A 114 4.46 4.94 -13.99
C LYS A 114 4.97 3.85 -13.03
N ALA A 115 4.20 2.78 -12.83
CA ALA A 115 4.61 1.63 -12.03
C ALA A 115 5.77 0.87 -12.70
N GLY A 116 5.69 0.62 -14.01
CA GLY A 116 6.74 0.00 -14.80
C GLY A 116 8.04 0.78 -14.76
N LYS A 117 7.97 2.11 -14.91
CA LYS A 117 9.11 3.01 -14.76
C LYS A 117 9.71 2.92 -13.34
N PHE A 118 8.87 2.87 -12.31
CA PHE A 118 9.37 2.69 -10.95
C PHE A 118 10.17 1.39 -10.81
N PHE A 119 9.70 0.28 -11.39
CA PHE A 119 10.43 -0.99 -11.38
C PHE A 119 11.70 -0.96 -12.22
N SER A 120 11.72 -0.29 -13.38
CA SER A 120 12.95 -0.17 -14.18
C SER A 120 14.02 0.69 -13.51
N ASP A 121 13.60 1.69 -12.74
CA ASP A 121 14.50 2.64 -12.07
C ASP A 121 15.09 2.06 -10.77
N THR A 122 14.66 0.87 -10.33
CA THR A 122 15.07 0.26 -9.05
C THR A 122 15.47 -1.21 -9.22
N ASN A 123 16.49 -1.63 -8.49
CA ASN A 123 16.85 -3.05 -8.35
C ASN A 123 16.29 -3.67 -7.06
N ALA A 124 15.36 -2.99 -6.38
CA ALA A 124 14.81 -3.44 -5.09
C ALA A 124 13.80 -4.60 -5.21
N PHE A 125 13.29 -4.87 -6.41
CA PHE A 125 12.26 -5.88 -6.64
C PHE A 125 12.74 -6.89 -7.69
N ILE A 126 12.35 -8.15 -7.51
CA ILE A 126 12.59 -9.24 -8.44
C ILE A 126 11.25 -9.89 -8.72
N GLU A 127 10.96 -10.11 -10.00
CA GLU A 127 9.77 -10.84 -10.41
C GLU A 127 9.94 -12.34 -10.09
N LEU A 128 8.93 -12.92 -9.44
CA LEU A 128 8.90 -14.34 -9.13
C LEU A 128 7.99 -15.06 -10.13
N SER A 129 8.44 -16.21 -10.62
CA SER A 129 7.64 -17.06 -11.53
C SER A 129 6.60 -17.93 -10.81
N TYR A 130 6.46 -17.79 -9.49
CA TYR A 130 5.60 -18.62 -8.65
C TYR A 130 5.06 -17.81 -7.46
N ASN A 131 4.01 -18.33 -6.82
CA ASN A 131 3.48 -17.77 -5.58
C ASN A 131 4.27 -18.28 -4.35
N PRO A 132 4.97 -17.40 -3.61
CA PRO A 132 5.78 -17.79 -2.45
C PRO A 132 4.99 -17.86 -1.13
N PHE A 133 3.66 -17.69 -1.12
CA PHE A 133 2.85 -17.61 0.09
C PHE A 133 3.10 -18.78 1.05
N ASN A 134 2.95 -20.02 0.56
CA ASN A 134 3.14 -21.21 1.40
C ASN A 134 4.59 -21.34 1.88
N GLU A 135 5.57 -20.94 1.07
CA GLU A 135 6.99 -20.96 1.44
C GLU A 135 7.25 -20.00 2.62
N ILE A 136 6.79 -18.75 2.51
CA ILE A 136 6.95 -17.72 3.55
C ILE A 136 6.22 -18.15 4.83
N LEU A 137 4.97 -18.59 4.70
CA LEU A 137 4.17 -19.06 5.83
C LEU A 137 4.85 -20.22 6.57
N ASN A 138 5.33 -21.22 5.83
CA ASN A 138 6.02 -22.36 6.42
C ASN A 138 7.34 -21.95 7.08
N LYS A 139 8.12 -21.04 6.50
CA LYS A 139 9.35 -20.50 7.12
C LYS A 139 9.05 -19.84 8.47
N VAL A 140 8.01 -19.02 8.55
CA VAL A 140 7.59 -18.37 9.81
C VAL A 140 7.19 -19.41 10.86
N ILE A 141 6.39 -20.40 10.48
CA ILE A 141 5.93 -21.46 11.40
C ILE A 141 7.12 -22.30 11.88
N GLN A 142 8.03 -22.68 10.98
CA GLN A 142 9.23 -23.43 11.32
C GLN A 142 10.15 -22.65 12.26
N LEU A 143 10.33 -21.34 12.05
CA LEU A 143 11.08 -20.47 12.94
C LEU A 143 10.48 -20.49 14.35
N LEU A 144 9.18 -20.25 14.49
CA LEU A 144 8.51 -20.21 15.80
C LEU A 144 8.54 -21.57 16.50
N ASN A 145 8.34 -22.66 15.76
CA ASN A 145 8.45 -24.03 16.30
C ASN A 145 9.87 -24.31 16.80
N THR A 146 10.89 -23.89 16.04
CA THR A 146 12.31 -24.06 16.42
C THR A 146 12.63 -23.26 17.68
N LEU A 147 12.22 -22.00 17.75
CA LEU A 147 12.43 -21.15 18.92
C LEU A 147 11.73 -21.72 20.16
N ARG A 148 10.50 -22.24 20.00
CA ARG A 148 9.75 -22.85 21.10
C ARG A 148 10.36 -24.18 21.55
N GLY A 149 10.78 -25.03 20.61
CA GLY A 149 11.41 -26.32 20.90
C GLY A 149 12.78 -26.20 21.57
N LYS A 150 13.46 -25.06 21.38
CA LYS A 150 14.70 -24.70 22.09
C LYS A 150 14.47 -23.90 23.38
N ASP A 151 13.22 -23.71 23.79
CA ASP A 151 12.82 -22.87 24.93
C ASP A 151 13.36 -21.43 24.92
N LEU A 152 13.64 -20.89 23.73
CA LEU A 152 14.08 -19.50 23.55
C LEU A 152 12.91 -18.50 23.63
N ILE A 153 11.68 -18.98 23.45
CA ILE A 153 10.46 -18.20 23.64
C ILE A 153 9.46 -18.94 24.53
N ARG A 154 8.71 -18.18 25.33
CA ARG A 154 7.64 -18.67 26.19
C ARG A 154 6.41 -19.04 25.36
N LYS A 155 5.55 -19.91 25.91
CA LYS A 155 4.30 -20.34 25.28
C LYS A 155 3.43 -19.17 24.81
N TRP A 156 3.24 -18.15 25.65
CA TRP A 156 2.42 -16.99 25.30
C TRP A 156 3.01 -16.16 24.15
N GLN A 157 4.35 -16.06 24.04
CA GLN A 157 5.03 -15.37 22.94
C GLN A 157 4.85 -16.12 21.63
N TYR A 158 5.00 -17.44 21.68
CA TYR A 158 4.73 -18.33 20.55
C TYR A 158 3.29 -18.20 20.06
N GLU A 159 2.30 -18.29 20.96
CA GLU A 159 0.88 -18.16 20.62
C GLU A 159 0.54 -16.78 20.05
N GLN A 160 1.13 -15.72 20.62
CA GLN A 160 0.94 -14.36 20.14
C GLN A 160 1.51 -14.14 18.73
N MET A 161 2.67 -14.74 18.43
CA MET A 161 3.36 -14.56 17.14
C MET A 161 2.89 -15.53 16.05
N MET A 162 2.26 -16.65 16.40
CA MET A 162 1.86 -17.68 15.44
C MET A 162 0.84 -17.14 14.42
N PRO A 163 1.13 -17.19 13.10
CA PRO A 163 0.16 -16.81 12.07
C PRO A 163 -1.06 -17.74 12.06
N ASP A 164 -2.23 -17.19 11.72
CA ASP A 164 -3.45 -17.97 11.48
C ASP A 164 -3.49 -18.34 10.00
N ARG A 165 -3.27 -19.62 9.68
CA ARG A 165 -3.22 -20.13 8.30
C ARG A 165 -4.46 -19.79 7.48
N THR A 166 -5.62 -19.63 8.12
CA THR A 166 -6.89 -19.35 7.43
C THR A 166 -7.08 -17.87 7.06
N LYS A 167 -6.37 -16.98 7.77
CA LYS A 167 -6.47 -15.53 7.66
C LYS A 167 -5.20 -14.86 7.11
N CYS A 168 -4.11 -15.61 7.00
CA CYS A 168 -2.89 -15.09 6.41
C CYS A 168 -3.03 -14.95 4.90
N GLU A 169 -2.43 -13.90 4.38
CA GLU A 169 -2.40 -13.55 2.96
C GLU A 169 -0.98 -13.15 2.58
N LEU A 170 -0.69 -13.13 1.29
CA LEU A 170 0.59 -12.65 0.81
C LEU A 170 0.66 -11.12 0.93
N ALA A 171 1.84 -10.55 1.10
CA ALA A 171 1.97 -9.10 1.11
C ALA A 171 1.56 -8.52 -0.26
N HIS A 172 0.86 -7.38 -0.24
CA HIS A 172 0.39 -6.72 -1.45
C HIS A 172 1.21 -5.48 -1.74
N LEU A 173 1.70 -5.38 -2.98
CA LEU A 173 2.34 -4.16 -3.47
C LEU A 173 1.33 -3.34 -4.26
N TYR A 174 1.18 -2.08 -3.87
CA TYR A 174 0.40 -1.10 -4.63
C TYR A 174 1.12 0.25 -4.66
N PHE A 175 0.57 1.20 -5.40
CA PHE A 175 1.23 2.47 -5.69
C PHE A 175 0.34 3.67 -5.36
N ASN A 176 0.90 4.63 -4.63
CA ASN A 176 0.26 5.91 -4.33
C ASN A 176 0.87 7.06 -5.16
N PRO A 177 0.09 7.83 -5.92
CA PRO A 177 0.57 8.98 -6.70
C PRO A 177 1.11 10.12 -5.83
N LYS A 178 2.30 10.63 -6.18
CA LYS A 178 2.92 11.81 -5.53
C LYS A 178 2.56 13.08 -6.31
N THR A 179 1.31 13.53 -6.19
CA THR A 179 0.78 14.72 -6.90
C THR A 179 1.50 16.03 -6.58
N HIS A 180 2.27 16.08 -5.50
CA HIS A 180 3.11 17.22 -5.11
C HIS A 180 4.49 17.23 -5.81
N LYS A 181 4.72 16.38 -6.82
CA LYS A 181 5.97 16.29 -7.58
C LYS A 181 5.68 16.32 -9.07
N ASP A 182 6.58 16.92 -9.83
CA ASP A 182 6.51 16.99 -11.29
C ASP A 182 6.44 15.59 -11.90
N GLY A 183 5.56 15.44 -12.91
CA GLY A 183 5.31 14.15 -13.56
C GLY A 183 4.52 13.14 -12.73
N ILE A 184 4.10 13.49 -11.50
CA ILE A 184 3.27 12.67 -10.61
C ILE A 184 3.81 11.23 -10.48
N PRO A 185 5.06 11.03 -10.03
CA PRO A 185 5.63 9.70 -9.83
C PRO A 185 4.88 8.94 -8.74
N VAL A 186 5.01 7.62 -8.73
CA VAL A 186 4.36 6.76 -7.72
C VAL A 186 5.25 6.48 -6.51
N ARG A 187 4.63 6.20 -5.35
CA ARG A 187 5.26 5.60 -4.16
C ARG A 187 4.83 4.14 -4.06
N PRO A 188 5.76 3.17 -4.02
CA PRO A 188 5.40 1.80 -3.67
C PRO A 188 4.94 1.74 -2.21
N ILE A 189 3.86 1.01 -1.95
CA ILE A 189 3.38 0.67 -0.62
C ILE A 189 3.25 -0.85 -0.54
N GLU A 190 3.98 -1.45 0.39
CA GLU A 190 3.85 -2.87 0.72
C GLU A 190 2.89 -3.00 1.91
N SER A 191 1.70 -3.53 1.66
CA SER A 191 0.76 -3.88 2.73
C SER A 191 1.07 -5.27 3.25
N THR A 192 1.45 -5.33 4.53
CA THR A 192 1.71 -6.58 5.25
C THR A 192 0.66 -6.87 6.31
N ILE A 193 -0.50 -6.21 6.34
CA ILE A 193 -1.47 -6.29 7.45
C ILE A 193 -1.87 -7.74 7.80
N HIS A 194 -1.91 -8.63 6.80
CA HIS A 194 -2.26 -10.05 6.96
C HIS A 194 -1.12 -11.01 6.60
N ALA A 195 0.11 -10.51 6.42
CA ALA A 195 1.28 -11.33 6.12
C ALA A 195 1.67 -12.24 7.31
N ALA A 196 2.31 -13.36 7.00
CA ALA A 196 2.68 -14.37 8.00
C ALA A 196 3.62 -13.82 9.10
N ASN A 197 4.50 -12.88 8.77
CA ASN A 197 5.49 -12.29 9.66
C ASN A 197 4.97 -11.10 10.50
N THR A 198 3.76 -10.59 10.25
CA THR A 198 3.27 -9.35 10.85
C THR A 198 3.15 -9.39 12.36
N LYS A 199 2.76 -10.53 12.91
CA LYS A 199 2.69 -10.72 14.36
C LYS A 199 4.08 -10.73 15.01
N ILE A 200 5.09 -11.28 14.32
CA ILE A 200 6.49 -11.22 14.75
C ILE A 200 6.96 -9.76 14.73
N SER A 201 6.73 -9.03 13.65
CA SER A 201 7.13 -7.62 13.54
C SER A 201 6.51 -6.76 14.65
N LYS A 202 5.22 -6.94 14.96
CA LYS A 202 4.54 -6.25 16.08
C LYS A 202 5.12 -6.60 17.44
N PHE A 203 5.47 -7.88 17.64
CA PHE A 203 6.07 -8.33 18.89
C PHE A 203 7.47 -7.72 19.08
N LEU A 204 8.29 -7.73 18.02
CA LEU A 204 9.61 -7.12 18.03
C LEU A 204 9.54 -5.61 18.25
N ASP A 205 8.66 -4.90 17.53
CA ASP A 205 8.47 -3.45 17.71
C ASP A 205 8.12 -3.12 19.17
N LYS A 206 7.22 -3.89 19.81
CA LYS A 206 6.87 -3.68 21.22
C LYS A 206 8.07 -3.76 22.16
N ILE A 207 9.00 -4.68 21.93
CA ILE A 207 10.17 -4.87 22.80
C ILE A 207 11.25 -3.86 22.45
N LEU A 208 11.55 -3.70 21.17
CA LEU A 208 12.59 -2.79 20.68
C LEU A 208 12.25 -1.32 20.97
N ARG A 209 10.96 -0.94 20.90
CA ARG A 209 10.50 0.41 21.20
C ARG A 209 10.86 0.84 22.62
N LEU A 210 10.78 -0.06 23.61
CA LEU A 210 11.11 0.27 25.00
C LEU A 210 12.59 0.64 25.14
N ILE A 211 13.48 -0.13 24.50
CA ILE A 211 14.92 0.13 24.52
C ILE A 211 15.24 1.41 23.73
N PHE A 212 14.57 1.58 22.58
CA PHE A 212 14.72 2.78 21.75
C PHE A 212 14.31 4.06 22.50
N ASP A 213 13.16 4.04 23.17
CA ASP A 213 12.65 5.21 23.89
C ASP A 213 13.51 5.56 25.10
N ASP A 214 14.16 4.59 25.73
CA ASP A 214 15.11 4.82 26.83
C ASP A 214 16.46 5.37 26.33
N LYS A 215 17.01 4.81 25.23
CA LYS A 215 18.38 5.12 24.78
C LYS A 215 18.48 6.19 23.70
N CYS A 216 17.53 6.26 22.79
CA CYS A 216 17.63 7.05 21.56
C CYS A 216 16.75 8.30 21.57
N LYS A 217 15.83 8.45 22.52
CA LYS A 217 14.86 9.54 22.54
C LYS A 217 15.49 10.93 22.66
N ASN A 218 16.62 11.04 23.38
CA ASN A 218 17.33 12.31 23.55
C ASN A 218 18.06 12.77 22.27
N THR A 219 18.28 11.88 21.30
CA THR A 219 18.97 12.17 20.04
C THR A 219 18.04 12.10 18.83
N THR A 220 16.74 11.81 19.04
CA THR A 220 15.77 11.60 17.97
C THR A 220 14.65 12.61 18.08
N ILE A 221 14.41 13.35 16.99
CA ILE A 221 13.22 14.18 16.82
C ILE A 221 12.08 13.28 16.33
N ILE A 222 10.98 13.24 17.07
CA ILE A 222 9.86 12.32 16.83
C ILE A 222 8.84 12.95 15.87
N ASP A 223 8.62 14.25 15.99
CA ASP A 223 7.68 15.02 15.18
C ASP A 223 8.03 16.53 15.13
N GLY A 224 7.22 17.29 14.40
CA GLY A 224 7.41 18.75 14.29
C GLY A 224 7.28 19.50 15.61
N ALA A 225 6.40 19.07 16.52
CA ALA A 225 6.25 19.72 17.82
C ALA A 225 7.50 19.52 18.68
N SER A 226 8.05 18.30 18.71
CA SER A 226 9.30 17.97 19.39
C SER A 226 10.49 18.76 18.83
N LEU A 227 10.53 19.00 17.51
CA LEU A 227 11.54 19.84 16.88
C LEU A 227 11.49 21.29 17.43
N ILE A 228 10.30 21.89 17.48
CA ILE A 228 10.13 23.26 17.98
C ILE A 228 10.52 23.37 19.46
N ILE A 229 10.14 22.38 20.27
CA ILE A 229 10.53 22.31 21.68
C ILE A 229 12.05 22.25 21.82
N GLU A 230 12.73 21.39 21.06
CA GLU A 230 14.20 21.30 21.10
C GLU A 230 14.86 22.59 20.61
N LEU A 231 14.43 23.16 19.48
CA LEU A 231 14.98 24.42 18.98
C LEU A 231 14.82 25.57 20.00
N SER A 232 13.69 25.62 20.71
CA SER A 232 13.45 26.60 21.78
C SER A 232 14.45 26.46 22.93
N LYS A 233 14.84 25.22 23.29
CA LYS A 233 15.89 24.99 24.30
C LYS A 233 17.24 25.54 23.84
N TYR A 234 17.58 25.37 22.56
CA TYR A 234 18.82 25.93 22.00
C TYR A 234 18.78 27.46 21.96
N ASN A 235 17.63 28.04 21.61
CA ASN A 235 17.42 29.48 21.62
C ASN A 235 17.60 30.07 23.04
N ASN A 236 16.94 29.47 24.03
CA ASN A 236 17.01 29.92 25.43
C ASN A 236 18.42 29.81 26.03
N LYS A 237 19.26 28.91 25.50
CA LYS A 237 20.67 28.79 25.85
C LYS A 237 21.59 29.74 25.06
N GLY A 238 21.04 30.58 24.17
CA GLY A 238 21.82 31.47 23.31
C GLY A 238 22.63 30.75 22.23
N LEU A 239 22.27 29.50 21.90
CA LEU A 239 23.00 28.67 20.92
C LEU A 239 22.53 28.92 19.48
N LEU A 240 21.32 29.46 19.29
CA LEU A 240 20.84 29.91 17.98
C LEU A 240 21.29 31.35 17.74
N LYS A 241 22.49 31.51 17.18
CA LYS A 241 23.05 32.82 16.84
C LYS A 241 22.54 33.27 15.47
N PRO A 242 22.61 34.58 15.14
CA PRO A 242 22.30 35.05 13.78
C PRO A 242 23.12 34.37 12.68
N ALA A 243 24.32 33.88 13.00
CA ALA A 243 25.19 33.14 12.08
C ALA A 243 24.91 31.62 12.04
N THR A 244 23.94 31.11 12.82
CA THR A 244 23.59 29.69 12.83
C THR A 244 22.89 29.33 11.51
N LEU A 245 23.39 28.29 10.84
CA LEU A 245 22.80 27.76 9.62
C LEU A 245 21.98 26.51 9.93
N LEU A 246 20.80 26.41 9.31
CA LEU A 246 19.98 25.21 9.36
C LEU A 246 20.15 24.45 8.05
N CYS A 247 20.67 23.22 8.13
CA CYS A 247 20.87 22.35 6.98
C CYS A 247 19.83 21.23 7.00
N THR A 248 19.21 20.96 5.86
CA THR A 248 18.25 19.86 5.70
C THR A 248 18.80 18.82 4.72
N PHE A 249 18.60 17.55 5.06
CA PHE A 249 18.99 16.41 4.23
C PHE A 249 17.77 15.52 4.03
N ASP A 250 17.47 15.15 2.79
CA ASP A 250 16.39 14.23 2.45
C ASP A 250 16.98 12.92 1.93
N ILE A 251 16.67 11.81 2.61
CA ILE A 251 17.11 10.47 2.20
C ILE A 251 16.09 9.91 1.21
N ARG A 252 16.53 9.68 -0.03
CA ARG A 252 15.68 9.08 -1.06
C ARG A 252 15.53 7.58 -0.83
N ASN A 253 14.32 7.07 -1.03
CA ASN A 253 14.02 5.63 -1.10
C ASN A 253 14.48 4.81 0.12
N LEU A 254 14.48 5.40 1.32
CA LEU A 254 15.02 4.80 2.54
C LEU A 254 14.61 3.34 2.77
N TYR A 255 13.32 3.02 2.66
CA TYR A 255 12.81 1.68 2.97
C TYR A 255 13.23 0.59 1.97
N ILE A 256 13.30 0.93 0.69
CA ILE A 256 13.61 -0.04 -0.38
C ILE A 256 15.12 -0.17 -0.64
N MET A 257 15.92 0.79 -0.16
CA MET A 257 17.39 0.82 -0.31
C MET A 257 18.13 0.51 1.00
N LEU A 258 17.42 0.09 2.06
CA LEU A 258 18.06 -0.21 3.33
C LEU A 258 18.90 -1.51 3.20
N PRO A 259 20.22 -1.45 3.38
CA PRO A 259 21.07 -2.61 3.19
C PRO A 259 20.91 -3.56 4.39
N GLN A 260 20.29 -4.71 4.13
CA GLN A 260 19.71 -5.58 5.17
C GLN A 260 20.75 -6.11 6.16
N GLU A 261 21.91 -6.56 5.68
CA GLU A 261 22.98 -7.09 6.54
C GLU A 261 23.54 -6.02 7.49
N GLN A 262 23.77 -4.81 6.98
CA GLN A 262 24.28 -3.68 7.76
C GLN A 262 23.25 -3.20 8.78
N ALA A 263 21.96 -3.22 8.42
CA ALA A 263 20.88 -2.92 9.34
C ALA A 263 20.82 -3.94 10.49
N LEU A 264 20.90 -5.24 10.17
CA LEU A 264 20.94 -6.31 11.18
C LEU A 264 22.19 -6.21 12.07
N ASN A 265 23.36 -5.96 11.49
CA ASN A 265 24.60 -5.76 12.25
C ASN A 265 24.51 -4.56 13.20
N SER A 266 23.89 -3.47 12.76
CA SER A 266 23.67 -2.28 13.60
C SER A 266 22.70 -2.60 14.75
N LEU A 267 21.61 -3.32 14.47
CA LEU A 267 20.66 -3.76 15.48
C LEU A 267 21.32 -4.71 16.49
N MET A 268 22.12 -5.67 16.05
CA MET A 268 22.85 -6.58 16.94
C MET A 268 23.80 -5.83 17.87
N LYS A 269 24.59 -4.89 17.35
CA LYS A 269 25.47 -4.04 18.16
C LYS A 269 24.69 -3.22 19.19
N PHE A 270 23.57 -2.65 18.77
CA PHE A 270 22.69 -1.88 19.66
C PHE A 270 22.14 -2.77 20.78
N LEU A 271 21.64 -3.96 20.46
CA LEU A 271 21.11 -4.90 21.45
C LEU A 271 22.20 -5.47 22.36
N SER A 272 23.42 -5.74 21.87
CA SER A 272 24.53 -6.16 22.75
C SER A 272 24.93 -5.08 23.75
N ALA A 273 24.73 -3.81 23.42
CA ALA A 273 25.05 -2.70 24.31
C ALA A 273 23.91 -2.36 25.29
N TYR A 274 22.65 -2.59 24.91
CA TYR A 274 21.49 -2.04 25.62
C TYR A 274 20.30 -2.99 25.85
N GLY A 275 20.32 -4.19 25.28
CA GLY A 275 19.27 -5.21 25.41
C GLY A 275 19.58 -6.26 26.47
#